data_AF-A0A845MV13-F1
#
_entry.id   AF-A0A845MV13-F1
#
_cell.length_a   1.000
_cell.length_b   1.000
_cell.length_c   1.000
_cell.angle_alpha   90.00
_cell.angle_beta   90.00
_cell.angle_gamma   90.00
#
_symmetry.space_group_name_H-M   'P 1'
#
loop_
_entity.id
_entity.type
_entity.pdbx_description
1 polymer ?
#
loop_
_entity_poly.entity_id
_entity_poly.type
_entity_poly.pdbx_seq_one_letter_code
_entity_poly.pdbx_strand_id
1 'polypeptide(L)'
;MRPLLLSVAGLGLLAVAAGATWWQGGPVAEPAPELASTVQETPDAEHEVLTPDGEPAMVEIIGERHVAAPGDNRVALNNAPGLVPVPPAETVAALRESMKNGDPRTPPLARSEDLREMPSAAELADPGLYQQYEQRQNQKVYASFVTAANQKITELEAQIARAEASGLPPEQLEEGRQKLEGLRSQRDEILQTHPDVAAEIQSGAVGDGQE
;
A
#
# COMPACT_ATOMS: atom_id res chain seq x y z
N MET A 1 -53.47 62.88 12.93
CA MET A 1 -52.39 63.15 13.91
C MET A 1 -51.33 62.07 13.74
N ARG A 2 -50.09 62.46 13.39
CA ARG A 2 -48.92 61.57 13.43
C ARG A 2 -48.51 61.35 14.91
N PRO A 3 -47.83 60.23 15.22
CA PRO A 3 -46.40 60.39 15.40
C PRO A 3 -45.54 59.33 14.68
N LEU A 4 -44.34 59.83 14.37
CA LEU A 4 -43.10 59.22 13.89
C LEU A 4 -42.72 57.92 14.65
N LEU A 5 -41.97 57.02 14.01
CA LEU A 5 -40.60 56.63 14.41
C LEU A 5 -39.95 55.67 13.40
N LEU A 6 -38.68 55.95 13.13
CA LEU A 6 -37.75 55.19 12.28
C LEU A 6 -37.44 53.78 12.83
N SER A 7 -37.20 52.82 11.95
CA SER A 7 -36.14 51.84 12.16
C SER A 7 -35.51 51.34 10.86
N VAL A 8 -34.20 51.17 10.99
CA VAL A 8 -33.17 50.92 9.98
C VAL A 8 -32.83 49.42 9.97
N ALA A 9 -32.21 49.00 8.87
CA ALA A 9 -31.36 47.81 8.69
C ALA A 9 -32.03 46.47 8.38
N GLY A 10 -31.44 45.79 7.37
CA GLY A 10 -31.61 44.36 7.19
C GLY A 10 -31.57 43.86 5.73
N LEU A 11 -30.75 44.43 4.84
CA LEU A 11 -30.38 43.73 3.61
C LEU A 11 -29.22 42.79 3.95
N GLY A 12 -29.49 41.48 4.00
CA GLY A 12 -28.49 40.44 4.24
C GLY A 12 -28.89 39.19 3.46
N LEU A 13 -28.54 39.18 2.19
CA LEU A 13 -28.78 38.12 1.23
C LEU A 13 -27.81 36.94 1.46
N LEU A 14 -28.36 35.73 1.40
CA LEU A 14 -27.80 34.49 0.87
C LEU A 14 -26.42 33.96 1.33
N ALA A 15 -26.51 32.87 2.10
CA ALA A 15 -25.93 31.55 1.83
C ALA A 15 -24.52 31.46 1.22
N VAL A 16 -23.56 31.08 2.05
CA VAL A 16 -22.34 30.39 1.62
C VAL A 16 -22.50 28.92 1.98
N ALA A 17 -22.78 28.11 0.96
CA ALA A 17 -22.57 26.67 0.99
C ALA A 17 -21.06 26.42 0.85
N ALA A 18 -20.48 25.68 1.79
CA ALA A 18 -19.10 25.22 1.72
C ALA A 18 -19.07 23.71 1.93
N GLY A 19 -18.38 23.01 1.02
CA GLY A 19 -17.79 21.72 1.33
C GLY A 19 -18.26 20.55 0.48
N ALA A 20 -17.98 20.56 -0.83
CA ALA A 20 -17.76 19.33 -1.59
C ALA A 20 -17.02 19.67 -2.88
N THR A 21 -15.70 19.49 -2.91
CA THR A 21 -14.93 19.29 -4.16
C THR A 21 -13.56 18.74 -3.80
N TRP A 22 -13.46 17.42 -3.66
CA TRP A 22 -12.19 16.74 -3.90
C TRP A 22 -12.30 15.98 -5.22
N TRP A 23 -11.31 16.26 -6.06
CA TRP A 23 -10.97 15.62 -7.33
C TRP A 23 -11.63 16.14 -8.62
N GLN A 24 -10.94 17.09 -9.26
CA GLN A 24 -10.88 17.16 -10.72
C GLN A 24 -9.58 17.87 -11.14
N GLY A 25 -8.73 17.13 -11.87
CA GLY A 25 -7.51 17.65 -12.47
C GLY A 25 -7.82 18.64 -13.59
N GLY A 26 -7.03 19.71 -13.65
CA GLY A 26 -7.00 20.71 -14.71
C GLY A 26 -5.57 21.21 -14.95
N PRO A 27 -5.29 21.77 -16.14
CA PRO A 27 -3.98 21.75 -16.79
C PRO A 27 -3.01 22.86 -16.36
N VAL A 28 -1.74 22.64 -16.72
CA VAL A 28 -0.58 23.54 -16.65
C VAL A 28 -0.73 24.83 -17.49
N ALA A 29 -0.01 25.87 -17.04
CA ALA A 29 0.37 27.19 -17.62
C ALA A 29 -0.44 28.38 -17.05
N GLU A 30 0.11 29.51 -16.55
CA GLU A 30 1.45 30.16 -16.42
C GLU A 30 1.19 31.50 -15.63
N PRO A 31 2.12 32.47 -15.43
CA PRO A 31 3.50 32.49 -14.92
C PRO A 31 3.61 33.22 -13.55
N ALA A 32 4.69 32.96 -12.80
CA ALA A 32 5.11 33.77 -11.65
C ALA A 32 6.22 34.76 -12.06
N PRO A 33 6.26 35.98 -11.50
CA PRO A 33 7.26 36.97 -11.86
C PRO A 33 8.62 36.66 -11.19
N GLU A 34 9.68 36.78 -11.98
CA GLU A 34 11.09 36.78 -11.56
C GLU A 34 11.35 37.86 -10.51
N LEU A 35 12.04 37.51 -9.42
CA LEU A 35 12.94 38.42 -8.71
C LEU A 35 14.22 37.67 -8.32
N ALA A 36 15.32 38.37 -8.58
CA ALA A 36 16.68 37.87 -8.70
C ALA A 36 17.31 37.33 -7.41
N SER A 37 18.28 36.43 -7.61
CA SER A 37 19.18 35.88 -6.58
C SER A 37 19.99 36.95 -5.85
N THR A 38 20.11 36.80 -4.53
CA THR A 38 21.27 37.24 -3.76
C THR A 38 21.51 36.24 -2.64
N VAL A 39 22.71 35.67 -2.66
CA VAL A 39 23.28 34.80 -1.64
C VAL A 39 23.70 35.66 -0.45
N GLN A 40 23.25 35.32 0.76
CA GLN A 40 23.87 35.76 2.01
C GLN A 40 23.99 34.59 2.99
N GLU A 41 25.23 34.12 3.09
CA GLU A 41 25.99 33.63 4.25
C GLU A 41 25.25 33.50 5.61
N THR A 42 25.38 32.30 6.20
CA THR A 42 25.04 32.00 7.61
C THR A 42 26.35 31.93 8.40
N PRO A 43 26.42 32.45 9.64
CA PRO A 43 27.69 32.82 10.26
C PRO A 43 28.49 31.64 10.81
N ASP A 44 29.79 31.91 10.84
CA ASP A 44 30.90 31.15 11.41
C ASP A 44 30.74 30.88 12.92
N ALA A 45 31.05 29.65 13.32
CA ALA A 45 31.40 29.28 14.69
C ALA A 45 32.36 28.07 14.63
N GLU A 46 33.59 28.40 14.27
CA GLU A 46 34.86 27.71 14.50
C GLU A 46 34.79 26.56 15.54
N HIS A 47 35.02 25.33 15.08
CA HIS A 47 35.79 24.35 15.83
C HIS A 47 36.96 23.90 14.97
N GLU A 48 38.10 24.47 15.33
CA GLU A 48 39.45 24.14 14.91
C GLU A 48 39.71 22.63 15.03
N VAL A 49 39.85 21.93 13.89
CA VAL A 49 40.45 20.59 13.85
C VAL A 49 41.87 20.76 13.37
N LEU A 50 42.77 20.81 14.35
CA LEU A 50 44.19 20.60 14.20
C LEU A 50 44.42 19.29 13.44
N THR A 51 45.12 19.36 12.31
CA THR A 51 45.63 18.17 11.63
C THR A 51 46.64 17.46 12.51
N PRO A 52 46.52 16.13 12.62
CA PRO A 52 47.68 15.32 12.28
C PRO A 52 47.27 14.28 11.23
N ASP A 53 48.23 13.92 10.37
CA ASP A 53 48.18 12.78 9.45
C ASP A 53 47.21 11.67 9.88
N GLY A 54 46.24 11.35 9.01
CA GLY A 54 45.30 10.27 9.22
C GLY A 54 44.00 10.50 8.46
N GLU A 55 44.00 10.17 7.16
CA GLU A 55 42.79 10.27 6.35
C GLU A 55 41.64 9.46 6.97
N PRO A 56 40.47 10.07 7.24
CA PRO A 56 39.31 9.32 7.70
C PRO A 56 38.78 8.47 6.54
N ALA A 57 38.90 7.16 6.70
CA ALA A 57 38.29 6.17 5.84
C ALA A 57 36.79 6.47 5.66
N MET A 58 36.39 6.85 4.45
CA MET A 58 35.00 7.04 4.11
C MET A 58 34.27 5.70 4.11
N VAL A 59 33.09 5.74 4.72
CA VAL A 59 32.05 4.72 4.88
C VAL A 59 31.95 3.75 3.68
N GLU A 60 32.06 2.46 3.95
CA GLU A 60 31.85 1.37 2.98
C GLU A 60 30.34 1.23 2.69
N ILE A 61 29.92 1.63 1.48
CA ILE A 61 28.56 1.43 0.99
C ILE A 61 28.36 -0.07 0.73
N ILE A 62 27.68 -0.76 1.65
CA ILE A 62 27.29 -2.17 1.44
C ILE A 62 26.10 -2.18 0.49
N GLY A 63 26.34 -2.53 -0.79
CA GLY A 63 25.26 -2.88 -1.73
C GLY A 63 25.22 -2.11 -3.06
N GLU A 64 26.21 -1.28 -3.40
CA GLU A 64 26.34 -0.82 -4.78
C GLU A 64 26.71 -2.00 -5.68
N ARG A 65 25.74 -2.47 -6.48
CA ARG A 65 26.02 -3.39 -7.59
C ARG A 65 26.87 -2.62 -8.60
N HIS A 66 28.19 -2.73 -8.46
CA HIS A 66 29.13 -2.18 -9.42
C HIS A 66 28.97 -2.93 -10.75
N VAL A 67 28.31 -2.29 -11.72
CA VAL A 67 28.34 -2.77 -13.11
C VAL A 67 29.63 -2.25 -13.71
N ALA A 68 30.61 -3.15 -13.85
CA ALA A 68 31.89 -2.80 -14.46
C ALA A 68 31.70 -2.14 -15.83
N ALA A 69 32.42 -1.04 -16.03
CA ALA A 69 32.57 -0.44 -17.35
C ALA A 69 33.26 -1.43 -18.30
N PRO A 70 32.94 -1.42 -19.61
CA PRO A 70 33.64 -2.26 -20.59
C PRO A 70 35.14 -1.93 -20.57
N GLY A 71 35.96 -2.93 -20.19
CA GLY A 71 37.41 -2.77 -20.01
C GLY A 71 37.88 -2.72 -18.54
N ASP A 72 36.97 -2.81 -17.56
CA ASP A 72 37.37 -2.94 -16.15
C ASP A 72 37.97 -4.32 -15.88
N ASN A 73 39.29 -4.33 -15.69
CA ASN A 73 40.06 -5.53 -15.40
C ASN A 73 39.72 -6.15 -14.04
N ARG A 74 39.05 -5.44 -13.12
CA ARG A 74 38.63 -6.00 -11.82
C ARG A 74 37.58 -7.10 -12.00
N VAL A 75 36.65 -6.95 -12.95
CA VAL A 75 35.68 -8.00 -13.29
C VAL A 75 36.31 -9.14 -14.08
N ALA A 76 37.30 -8.85 -14.92
CA ALA A 76 38.06 -9.87 -15.64
C ALA A 76 38.97 -10.71 -14.71
N LEU A 77 39.60 -10.09 -13.70
CA LEU A 77 40.36 -10.82 -12.67
C LEU A 77 39.41 -11.63 -11.79
N ASN A 78 38.32 -11.04 -11.28
CA ASN A 78 37.43 -11.72 -10.33
C ASN A 78 36.59 -12.84 -10.97
N ASN A 79 36.41 -12.83 -12.30
CA ASN A 79 35.75 -13.91 -13.06
C ASN A 79 36.72 -14.74 -13.92
N ALA A 80 38.03 -14.63 -13.69
CA ALA A 80 38.96 -15.52 -14.37
C ALA A 80 38.58 -16.97 -14.00
N PRO A 81 38.52 -17.90 -14.96
CA PRO A 81 37.99 -19.25 -14.73
C PRO A 81 38.76 -20.05 -13.67
N GLY A 82 40.00 -19.65 -13.35
CA GLY A 82 40.81 -20.23 -12.27
C GLY A 82 40.64 -19.58 -10.89
N LEU A 83 39.92 -18.45 -10.79
CA LEU A 83 39.69 -17.70 -9.55
C LEU A 83 38.29 -17.94 -8.97
N VAL A 84 37.36 -18.51 -9.74
CA VAL A 84 36.04 -18.94 -9.25
C VAL A 84 36.16 -20.37 -8.72
N PRO A 85 35.96 -20.63 -7.42
CA PRO A 85 35.98 -21.99 -6.89
C PRO A 85 34.91 -22.83 -7.59
N VAL A 86 35.32 -23.93 -8.23
CA VAL A 86 34.38 -24.89 -8.81
C VAL A 86 33.72 -25.65 -7.67
N PRO A 87 32.39 -25.64 -7.55
CA PRO A 87 31.72 -26.39 -6.49
C PRO A 87 31.95 -27.89 -6.69
N PRO A 88 31.99 -28.69 -5.59
CA PRO A 88 32.09 -30.13 -5.67
C PRO A 88 30.98 -30.72 -6.56
N ALA A 89 31.29 -31.78 -7.31
CA ALA A 89 30.33 -32.42 -8.21
C ALA A 89 29.08 -32.93 -7.48
N GLU A 90 29.24 -33.37 -6.22
CA GLU A 90 28.14 -33.77 -5.34
C GLU A 90 27.18 -32.61 -5.02
N THR A 91 27.69 -31.40 -4.81
CA THR A 91 26.88 -30.20 -4.55
C THR A 91 26.07 -29.84 -5.78
N VAL A 92 26.68 -29.91 -6.97
CA VAL A 92 25.98 -29.67 -8.23
C VAL A 92 24.93 -30.75 -8.51
N ALA A 93 25.21 -32.01 -8.17
CA ALA A 93 24.26 -33.11 -8.31
C ALA A 93 23.07 -32.94 -7.35
N ALA A 94 23.33 -32.60 -6.08
CA ALA A 94 22.30 -32.35 -5.08
C ALA A 94 21.40 -31.16 -5.46
N LEU A 95 21.98 -30.06 -5.97
CA LEU A 95 21.22 -28.92 -6.48
C LEU A 95 20.34 -29.31 -7.67
N ARG A 96 20.87 -30.10 -8.62
CA ARG A 96 20.10 -30.57 -9.78
C ARG A 96 18.92 -31.44 -9.35
N GLU A 97 19.13 -32.29 -8.35
CA GLU A 97 18.10 -33.15 -7.79
C GLU A 97 17.00 -32.32 -7.10
N SER A 98 17.37 -31.32 -6.30
CA SER A 98 16.40 -30.45 -5.62
C SER A 98 15.61 -29.57 -6.60
N MET A 99 16.21 -29.12 -7.70
CA MET A 99 15.48 -28.39 -8.74
C MET A 99 14.43 -29.28 -9.44
N LYS A 100 14.72 -30.56 -9.61
CA LYS A 100 13.82 -31.50 -10.32
C LYS A 100 12.68 -31.98 -9.42
N ASN A 101 13.00 -32.32 -8.17
CA ASN A 101 12.10 -33.04 -7.28
C ASN A 101 11.70 -32.25 -6.02
N GLY A 102 12.24 -31.04 -5.85
CA GLY A 102 12.12 -30.26 -4.62
C GLY A 102 13.13 -30.68 -3.56
N ASP A 103 13.32 -29.83 -2.55
CA ASP A 103 14.03 -30.20 -1.33
C ASP A 103 13.02 -30.84 -0.35
N PRO A 104 13.24 -32.06 0.15
CA PRO A 104 12.34 -32.71 1.12
C PRO A 104 12.18 -31.94 2.44
N ARG A 105 13.07 -30.99 2.73
CA ARG A 105 12.98 -30.10 3.90
C ARG A 105 12.05 -28.91 3.64
N THR A 106 11.63 -28.66 2.41
CA THR A 106 10.66 -27.62 2.08
C THR A 106 9.26 -28.10 2.47
N PRO A 107 8.53 -27.38 3.34
CA PRO A 107 7.13 -27.68 3.63
C PRO A 107 6.29 -27.70 2.33
N PRO A 108 5.22 -28.50 2.26
CA PRO A 108 4.38 -28.54 1.07
C PRO A 108 3.78 -27.15 0.78
N LEU A 109 3.85 -26.74 -0.49
CA LEU A 109 3.25 -25.49 -0.94
C LEU A 109 1.74 -25.71 -1.14
N ALA A 110 0.92 -25.14 -0.27
CA ALA A 110 -0.51 -25.01 -0.52
C ALA A 110 -0.71 -23.93 -1.59
N ARG A 111 -1.37 -24.27 -2.70
CA ARG A 111 -1.83 -23.25 -3.66
C ARG A 111 -3.16 -22.70 -3.18
N SER A 112 -3.37 -21.42 -3.42
CA SER A 112 -4.70 -20.82 -3.27
C SER A 112 -5.62 -21.41 -4.33
N GLU A 113 -6.72 -22.02 -3.89
CA GLU A 113 -7.76 -22.56 -4.78
C GLU A 113 -8.67 -21.45 -5.35
N ASP A 114 -8.79 -20.34 -4.62
CA ASP A 114 -9.63 -19.20 -4.99
C ASP A 114 -8.87 -18.23 -5.92
N LEU A 115 -8.62 -18.71 -7.14
CA LEU A 115 -8.01 -17.90 -8.20
C LEU A 115 -9.08 -17.04 -8.89
N ARG A 116 -8.67 -15.82 -9.27
CA ARG A 116 -9.50 -14.96 -10.11
C ARG A 116 -9.88 -15.72 -11.38
N GLU A 117 -11.17 -15.76 -11.67
CA GLU A 117 -11.71 -16.33 -12.91
C GLU A 117 -11.11 -15.57 -14.10
N MET A 118 -10.46 -16.26 -15.04
CA MET A 118 -9.87 -15.62 -16.21
C MET A 118 -10.97 -15.12 -17.17
N PRO A 119 -10.77 -13.99 -17.87
CA PRO A 119 -11.70 -13.54 -18.89
C PRO A 119 -11.78 -14.56 -20.03
N SER A 120 -12.99 -14.78 -20.55
CA SER A 120 -13.20 -15.66 -21.69
C SER A 120 -12.62 -15.07 -22.98
N ALA A 121 -12.42 -15.91 -24.01
CA ALA A 121 -11.93 -15.44 -25.31
C ALA A 121 -12.87 -14.42 -25.97
N ALA A 122 -14.19 -14.53 -25.73
CA ALA A 122 -15.17 -13.57 -26.21
C ALA A 122 -15.06 -12.23 -25.48
N GLU A 123 -14.90 -12.26 -24.16
CA GLU A 123 -14.68 -11.05 -23.35
C GLU A 123 -13.36 -10.37 -23.68
N LEU A 124 -12.30 -11.12 -24.00
CA LEU A 124 -11.02 -10.56 -24.44
C LEU A 124 -11.09 -9.90 -25.82
N ALA A 125 -12.01 -10.35 -26.69
CA ALA A 125 -12.16 -9.83 -28.04
C ALA A 125 -13.05 -8.57 -28.11
N ASP A 126 -13.91 -8.36 -27.12
CA ASP A 126 -14.87 -7.23 -27.07
C ASP A 126 -14.62 -6.34 -25.84
N PRO A 127 -14.23 -5.06 -26.02
CA PRO A 127 -13.97 -4.16 -24.91
C PRO A 127 -15.16 -3.95 -23.96
N GLY A 128 -16.39 -3.96 -24.45
CA GLY A 128 -17.60 -3.79 -23.64
C GLY A 128 -17.85 -5.00 -22.75
N LEU A 129 -17.64 -6.21 -23.27
CA LEU A 129 -17.72 -7.45 -22.49
C LEU A 129 -16.59 -7.55 -21.47
N TYR A 130 -15.38 -7.13 -21.83
CA TYR A 130 -14.26 -7.07 -20.89
C TYR A 130 -14.55 -6.15 -19.70
N GLN A 131 -15.14 -4.97 -19.94
CA GLN A 131 -15.51 -4.04 -18.89
C GLN A 131 -16.56 -4.62 -17.92
N GLN A 132 -17.49 -5.43 -18.44
CA GLN A 132 -18.47 -6.13 -17.58
C GLN A 132 -17.80 -7.21 -16.73
N TYR A 133 -16.87 -7.96 -17.32
CA TYR A 133 -16.07 -8.94 -16.58
C TYR A 133 -15.31 -8.27 -15.42
N GLU A 134 -14.60 -7.16 -15.68
CA GLU A 134 -13.85 -6.44 -14.64
C GLU A 134 -14.75 -5.92 -13.52
N GLN A 135 -15.95 -5.42 -13.85
CA GLN A 135 -16.93 -5.00 -12.84
C GLN A 135 -17.34 -6.17 -11.93
N ARG A 136 -17.65 -7.34 -12.49
CA ARG A 136 -17.97 -8.54 -11.69
C ARG A 136 -16.80 -8.97 -10.82
N GLN A 137 -15.58 -8.91 -11.35
CA GLN A 137 -14.39 -9.26 -10.54
C GLN A 137 -14.16 -8.27 -9.39
N ASN A 138 -14.38 -6.98 -9.62
CA ASN A 138 -14.25 -5.97 -8.57
C ASN A 138 -15.31 -6.15 -7.48
N GLN A 139 -16.55 -6.46 -7.86
CA GLN A 139 -17.63 -6.80 -6.92
C GLN A 139 -17.24 -7.98 -6.02
N LYS A 140 -16.69 -9.06 -6.59
CA LYS A 140 -16.21 -10.24 -5.84
C LYS A 140 -15.12 -9.86 -4.83
N VAL A 141 -14.18 -8.99 -5.19
CA VAL A 141 -13.13 -8.52 -4.27
C VAL A 141 -13.73 -7.77 -3.09
N TYR A 142 -14.64 -6.82 -3.33
CA TYR A 142 -15.32 -6.10 -2.25
C TYR A 142 -16.15 -7.04 -1.37
N ALA A 143 -16.86 -7.99 -1.96
CA ALA A 143 -17.63 -9.00 -1.23
C ALA A 143 -16.73 -9.84 -0.32
N SER A 144 -15.59 -10.32 -0.83
CA SER A 144 -14.61 -11.07 -0.02
C SER A 144 -14.08 -10.24 1.15
N PHE A 145 -13.82 -8.95 0.92
CA PHE A 145 -13.36 -8.06 1.97
C PHE A 145 -14.41 -7.90 3.06
N VAL A 146 -15.67 -7.61 2.70
CA VAL A 146 -16.76 -7.43 3.68
C VAL A 146 -16.99 -8.72 4.48
N THR A 147 -16.97 -9.89 3.82
CA THR A 147 -17.11 -11.18 4.49
C THR A 147 -15.97 -11.43 5.49
N ALA A 148 -14.71 -11.23 5.07
CA ALA A 148 -13.56 -11.37 5.95
C ALA A 148 -13.56 -10.34 7.09
N ALA A 149 -13.96 -9.09 6.82
CA ALA A 149 -14.09 -8.04 7.80
C ALA A 149 -15.14 -8.38 8.86
N ASN A 150 -16.29 -8.94 8.47
CA ASN A 150 -17.32 -9.39 9.43
C ASN A 150 -16.78 -10.45 10.38
N GLN A 151 -16.09 -11.48 9.86
CA GLN A 151 -15.43 -12.47 10.71
C GLN A 151 -14.41 -11.81 11.64
N LYS A 152 -13.58 -10.91 11.11
CA LYS A 152 -12.51 -10.29 11.88
C LYS A 152 -13.01 -9.34 12.96
N ILE A 153 -14.11 -8.64 12.72
CA ILE A 153 -14.82 -7.80 13.70
C ILE A 153 -15.19 -8.65 14.92
N THR A 154 -15.85 -9.80 14.71
CA THR A 154 -16.23 -10.71 15.80
C THR A 154 -15.02 -11.24 16.56
N GLU A 155 -13.95 -11.61 15.86
CA GLU A 155 -12.70 -12.05 16.49
C GLU A 155 -12.07 -10.95 17.35
N LEU A 156 -12.02 -9.71 16.86
CA LEU A 156 -11.43 -8.58 17.58
C LEU A 156 -12.26 -8.19 18.80
N GLU A 157 -13.58 -8.19 18.71
CA GLU A 157 -14.48 -7.99 19.85
C GLU A 157 -14.19 -9.00 20.97
N ALA A 158 -14.06 -10.29 20.61
CA ALA A 158 -13.74 -11.34 21.57
C ALA A 158 -12.33 -11.18 22.18
N GLN A 159 -11.35 -10.75 21.38
CA GLN A 159 -9.99 -10.49 21.85
C GLN A 159 -9.93 -9.30 22.81
N ILE A 160 -10.64 -8.21 22.51
CA ILE A 160 -10.73 -7.03 23.37
C ILE A 160 -11.38 -7.41 24.70
N ALA A 161 -12.50 -8.14 24.68
CA ALA A 161 -13.17 -8.60 25.91
C ALA A 161 -12.25 -9.49 26.77
N ARG A 162 -11.47 -10.39 26.14
CA ARG A 162 -10.48 -11.21 26.85
C ARG A 162 -9.34 -10.36 27.41
N ALA A 163 -8.84 -9.40 26.65
CA ALA A 163 -7.78 -8.49 27.06
C ALA A 163 -8.21 -7.65 28.27
N GLU A 164 -9.44 -7.13 28.26
CA GLU A 164 -10.05 -6.42 29.39
C GLU A 164 -10.10 -7.30 30.64
N ALA A 165 -10.58 -8.54 30.52
CA ALA A 165 -10.62 -9.49 31.62
C ALA A 165 -9.23 -9.86 32.16
N SER A 166 -8.20 -9.82 31.31
CA SER A 166 -6.81 -10.09 31.70
C SER A 166 -6.05 -8.89 32.27
N GLY A 167 -6.67 -7.70 32.31
CA GLY A 167 -6.05 -6.48 32.83
C GLY A 167 -5.00 -5.86 31.91
N LEU A 168 -5.15 -6.00 30.59
CA LEU A 168 -4.26 -5.36 29.62
C LEU A 168 -4.31 -3.82 29.78
N PRO A 169 -3.18 -3.09 29.63
CA PRO A 169 -3.15 -1.64 29.76
C PRO A 169 -4.17 -0.93 28.85
N PRO A 170 -4.76 0.19 29.33
CA PRO A 170 -5.84 0.88 28.63
C PRO A 170 -5.40 1.41 27.27
N GLU A 171 -4.13 1.77 27.08
CA GLU A 171 -3.62 2.24 25.80
C GLU A 171 -3.70 1.16 24.72
N GLN A 172 -3.41 -0.10 25.08
CA GLN A 172 -3.50 -1.23 24.14
C GLN A 172 -4.94 -1.64 23.86
N LEU A 173 -5.82 -1.54 24.86
CA LEU A 173 -7.26 -1.75 24.67
C LEU A 173 -7.83 -0.71 23.69
N GLU A 174 -7.41 0.54 23.83
CA GLU A 174 -7.86 1.62 22.96
C GLU A 174 -7.36 1.43 21.52
N GLU A 175 -6.11 0.99 21.31
CA GLU A 175 -5.62 0.62 19.99
C GLU A 175 -6.50 -0.49 19.35
N GLY A 176 -6.87 -1.50 20.13
CA GLY A 176 -7.78 -2.56 19.68
C GLY A 176 -9.15 -2.02 19.25
N ARG A 177 -9.72 -1.11 20.05
CA ARG A 177 -11.02 -0.47 19.75
C ARG A 177 -10.95 0.42 18.52
N GLN A 178 -9.87 1.18 18.33
CA GLN A 178 -9.66 2.00 17.13
C GLN A 178 -9.58 1.14 15.87
N LYS A 179 -8.87 0.00 15.93
CA LYS A 179 -8.82 -0.95 14.80
C LYS A 179 -10.19 -1.53 14.49
N LEU A 180 -10.96 -1.89 15.52
CA LEU A 180 -12.33 -2.39 15.36
C LEU A 180 -13.22 -1.36 14.68
N GLU A 181 -13.13 -0.09 15.11
CA GLU A 181 -13.92 1.00 14.53
C GLU A 181 -13.51 1.31 13.09
N GLY A 182 -12.21 1.33 12.80
CA GLY A 182 -11.70 1.51 11.44
C GLY A 182 -12.19 0.41 10.48
N LEU A 183 -12.19 -0.85 10.95
CA LEU A 183 -12.65 -1.97 10.14
C LEU A 183 -14.16 -1.92 9.88
N ARG A 184 -14.97 -1.54 10.87
CA ARG A 184 -16.41 -1.32 10.70
C ARG A 184 -16.68 -0.18 9.72
N SER A 185 -15.99 0.95 9.90
CA SER A 185 -16.13 2.12 9.02
C SER A 185 -15.84 1.77 7.56
N GLN A 186 -14.73 1.07 7.30
CA GLN A 186 -14.37 0.67 5.94
C GLN A 186 -15.38 -0.31 5.32
N ARG A 187 -15.85 -1.28 6.10
CA ARG A 187 -16.91 -2.20 5.65
C ARG A 187 -18.17 -1.42 5.25
N ASP A 188 -18.60 -0.49 6.10
CA ASP A 188 -19.83 0.27 5.90
C ASP A 188 -19.70 1.24 4.70
N GLU A 189 -18.52 1.84 4.50
CA GLU A 189 -18.21 2.66 3.32
C GLU A 189 -18.31 1.84 2.02
N ILE A 190 -17.77 0.62 2.00
CA ILE A 190 -17.86 -0.27 0.84
C ILE A 190 -19.33 -0.60 0.55
N LEU A 191 -20.12 -0.94 1.56
CA LEU A 191 -21.54 -1.26 1.39
C LEU A 191 -22.37 -0.06 0.93
N GLN A 192 -21.99 1.15 1.34
CA GLN A 192 -22.64 2.38 0.92
C GLN A 192 -22.28 2.74 -0.53
N THR A 193 -21.01 2.59 -0.92
CA THR A 193 -20.50 2.98 -2.24
C THR A 193 -20.80 1.92 -3.30
N HIS A 194 -20.85 0.66 -2.91
CA HIS A 194 -21.08 -0.51 -3.76
C HIS A 194 -22.27 -1.34 -3.24
N PRO A 195 -23.51 -0.86 -3.37
CA PRO A 195 -24.70 -1.54 -2.83
C PRO A 195 -24.96 -2.91 -3.49
N ASP A 196 -24.42 -3.13 -4.69
CA ASP A 196 -24.39 -4.39 -5.42
C ASP A 196 -23.58 -5.49 -4.72
N VAL A 197 -22.55 -5.12 -3.94
CA VAL A 197 -21.75 -6.06 -3.15
C VAL A 197 -22.59 -6.76 -2.09
N ALA A 198 -23.59 -6.09 -1.51
CA ALA A 198 -24.49 -6.71 -0.54
C ALA A 198 -25.31 -7.85 -1.17
N ALA A 199 -25.66 -7.76 -2.45
CA ALA A 199 -26.34 -8.81 -3.17
C ALA A 199 -25.39 -9.98 -3.50
N GLU A 200 -24.15 -9.70 -3.88
CA GLU A 200 -23.13 -10.73 -4.15
C GLU A 200 -22.79 -11.57 -2.91
N ILE A 201 -22.75 -10.95 -1.73
CA ILE A 201 -22.56 -11.69 -0.47
C ILE A 201 -23.73 -12.66 -0.21
N GLN A 202 -24.96 -12.25 -0.55
CA GLN A 202 -26.16 -13.09 -0.39
C GLN A 202 -26.23 -14.24 -1.40
N SER A 203 -25.78 -14.03 -2.65
CA SER A 203 -25.73 -15.08 -3.67
C SER A 203 -24.62 -16.10 -3.39
N GLY A 204 -23.44 -15.65 -2.94
CA GLY A 204 -22.33 -16.53 -2.56
C GLY A 204 -22.69 -17.48 -1.40
N ALA A 205 -23.40 -16.97 -0.38
CA ALA A 205 -23.84 -17.78 0.77
C ALA A 205 -24.83 -18.91 0.42
N VAL A 206 -25.48 -18.85 -0.74
CA VAL A 206 -26.42 -19.88 -1.22
C VAL A 206 -25.71 -20.92 -2.11
N GLY A 207 -24.59 -20.55 -2.74
CA GLY A 207 -23.80 -21.43 -3.62
C GLY A 207 -23.00 -22.50 -2.88
N ASP A 208 -22.46 -22.18 -1.70
CA ASP A 208 -21.62 -23.10 -0.89
C ASP A 208 -22.42 -24.16 -0.11
N GLY A 209 -23.75 -24.17 -0.23
CA GLY A 209 -24.66 -25.06 0.51
C GLY A 209 -25.14 -26.29 -0.26
N GLN A 210 -24.62 -26.56 -1.46
CA GLN A 210 -25.00 -27.74 -2.26
C GLN A 210 -23.76 -28.52 -2.73
N GLU A 211 -23.24 -29.37 -1.86
CA GLU A 211 -22.49 -30.58 -2.21
C GLU A 211 -22.95 -31.77 -1.36
#